data_AF-A0A3A5RDF1-F1
#
_entry.id   AF-A0A3A5RDF1-F1
#
_cell.length_a   1.000
_cell.length_b   1.000
_cell.length_c   1.000
_cell.angle_alpha   90.00
_cell.angle_beta   90.00
_cell.angle_gamma   90.00
#
_symmetry.space_group_name_H-M   'P 1'
#
loop_
_entity.id
_entity.type
_entity.pdbx_description
1 polymer ?
#
loop_
_entity_poly.entity_id
_entity_poly.type
_entity_poly.pdbx_seq_one_letter_code
_entity_poly.pdbx_strand_id
1 'polypeptide(L)'
;MKQTVEEAAKQELTSSYAIIVEGELAYQRQAMLNMFRKGAEWQAKQSPWISVEMAIPKDDSPGVVQVITVDGKEGEMAARRVMYNIYPYIKTGYVTHWRPIPALPKGGEG
;
A
#
# COMPACT_ATOMS: atom_id res chain seq x y z
N MET A 1 -14.96 -8.87 4.56
CA MET A 1 -14.58 -7.72 5.41
C MET A 1 -13.08 -7.53 5.31
N LYS A 2 -12.58 -6.29 5.18
CA LYS A 2 -11.15 -6.03 5.39
C LYS A 2 -10.84 -6.29 6.86
N GLN A 3 -9.72 -6.94 7.14
CA GLN A 3 -9.22 -7.15 8.49
C GLN A 3 -9.02 -5.78 9.17
N THR A 4 -9.41 -5.66 10.44
CA THR A 4 -9.16 -4.44 11.22
C THR A 4 -7.69 -4.36 11.66
N VAL A 5 -7.20 -3.16 11.95
CA VAL A 5 -5.85 -2.96 12.51
C VAL A 5 -5.67 -3.76 13.80
N GLU A 6 -6.69 -3.81 14.64
CA GLU A 6 -6.67 -4.53 15.93
C GLU A 6 -6.56 -6.05 15.73
N GLU A 7 -7.27 -6.62 14.77
CA GLU A 7 -7.16 -8.04 14.43
C GLU A 7 -5.79 -8.38 13.84
N ALA A 8 -5.26 -7.52 12.97
CA ALA A 8 -3.92 -7.70 12.40
C ALA A 8 -2.83 -7.63 13.49
N ALA A 9 -2.95 -6.66 14.40
CA ALA A 9 -2.05 -6.53 15.54
C ALA A 9 -2.12 -7.74 16.47
N LYS A 10 -3.31 -8.26 16.80
CA LYS A 10 -3.47 -9.48 17.63
C LYS A 10 -2.87 -10.72 16.96
N GLN A 11 -3.04 -10.87 15.65
CA GLN A 11 -2.43 -11.97 14.90
C GLN A 11 -0.91 -11.87 14.92
N GLU A 12 -0.35 -10.68 14.68
CA GLU A 12 1.10 -10.49 14.72
C GLU A 12 1.64 -10.73 16.13
N LEU A 13 0.94 -10.25 17.17
CA LEU A 13 1.27 -10.50 18.57
C LEU A 13 1.37 -12.00 18.89
N THR A 14 0.41 -12.79 18.39
CA THR A 14 0.37 -14.25 18.58
C THR A 14 1.50 -14.96 17.81
N SER A 15 1.93 -14.40 16.67
CA SER A 15 3.03 -14.95 15.86
C SER A 15 4.43 -14.52 16.33
N SER A 16 4.50 -13.41 17.07
CA SER A 16 5.74 -12.86 17.57
C SER A 16 6.25 -13.69 18.74
N TYR A 17 7.56 -13.95 18.78
CA TYR A 17 8.26 -14.76 19.80
C TYR A 17 8.28 -14.10 21.19
N ALA A 18 7.12 -13.66 21.69
CA ALA A 18 6.95 -13.15 23.03
C ALA A 18 7.30 -14.24 24.05
N ILE A 19 8.03 -13.86 25.09
CA ILE A 19 8.19 -14.69 26.29
C ILE A 19 7.37 -14.08 27.42
N ILE A 20 6.91 -14.91 28.35
CA ILE A 20 6.27 -14.40 29.57
C ILE A 20 7.35 -14.20 30.62
N VAL A 21 7.48 -12.98 31.13
CA VAL A 21 8.34 -12.63 32.25
C VAL A 21 7.44 -12.01 33.31
N GLU A 22 7.39 -12.62 34.50
CA GLU A 22 6.58 -12.13 35.64
C GLU A 22 5.07 -11.97 35.32
N GLY A 23 4.55 -12.78 34.40
CA GLY A 23 3.15 -12.70 33.98
C GLY A 23 2.87 -11.64 32.91
N GLU A 24 3.89 -10.87 32.50
CA GLU A 24 3.80 -9.90 31.41
C GLU A 24 4.47 -10.41 30.13
N LEU A 25 3.99 -9.93 28.99
CA LEU A 25 4.61 -10.21 27.69
C LEU A 25 5.90 -9.39 27.55
N ALA A 26 7.04 -10.07 27.52
CA ALA A 26 8.33 -9.48 27.24
C ALA A 26 8.78 -9.82 25.82
N TYR A 27 9.21 -8.78 25.09
CA TYR A 27 9.66 -8.89 23.71
C TYR A 27 11.16 -8.62 23.62
N GLN A 28 11.87 -9.47 22.88
CA GLN A 28 13.20 -9.11 22.45
C GLN A 28 13.13 -7.88 21.52
N ARG A 29 14.13 -7.00 21.60
CA ARG A 29 14.26 -5.81 20.74
C ARG A 29 14.01 -6.14 19.26
N GLN A 30 14.57 -7.26 18.78
CA GLN A 30 14.42 -7.69 17.39
C GLN A 30 12.97 -8.07 17.04
N ALA A 31 12.23 -8.66 17.98
CA ALA A 31 10.82 -8.97 17.78
C ALA A 31 9.99 -7.69 17.65
N MET A 32 10.24 -6.67 18.47
CA MET A 32 9.56 -5.37 18.36
C MET A 32 9.81 -4.68 17.01
N LEU A 33 11.07 -4.67 16.55
CA LEU A 33 11.42 -4.10 15.24
C LEU A 33 10.73 -4.85 14.09
N ASN A 34 10.66 -6.19 14.18
CA ASN A 34 9.99 -7.02 13.17
C ASN A 34 8.47 -6.80 13.18
N MET A 35 7.84 -6.71 14.36
CA MET A 35 6.41 -6.41 14.48
C MET A 35 6.07 -5.04 13.87
N PHE A 36 6.88 -4.02 14.12
CA PHE A 36 6.69 -2.70 13.51
C PHE A 36 6.79 -2.75 11.97
N ARG A 37 7.81 -3.43 11.43
CA ARG A 37 7.98 -3.59 9.97
C ARG A 37 6.77 -4.29 9.34
N LYS A 38 6.34 -5.40 9.92
CA LYS A 38 5.16 -6.12 9.42
C LYS A 38 3.87 -5.32 9.54
N GLY A 39 3.72 -4.55 10.62
CA GLY A 39 2.59 -3.62 10.77
C GLY A 39 2.59 -2.54 9.68
N ALA A 40 3.75 -1.96 9.37
CA ALA A 40 3.90 -0.99 8.28
C ALA A 40 3.61 -1.62 6.91
N GLU A 41 4.12 -2.82 6.65
CA GLU A 41 3.84 -3.58 5.41
C GLU A 41 2.35 -3.92 5.29
N TRP A 42 1.70 -4.34 6.38
CA TRP A 42 0.27 -4.61 6.40
C TRP A 42 -0.54 -3.34 6.12
N GLN A 43 -0.18 -2.23 6.75
CA GLN A 43 -0.84 -0.94 6.54
C GLN A 43 -0.69 -0.47 5.09
N ALA A 44 0.51 -0.62 4.50
CA ALA A 44 0.75 -0.31 3.11
C ALA A 44 -0.15 -1.13 2.16
N LYS A 45 -0.38 -2.42 2.47
CA LYS A 45 -1.31 -3.29 1.72
C LYS A 45 -2.77 -2.88 1.85
N GLN A 46 -3.16 -2.14 2.90
CA GLN A 46 -4.53 -1.63 3.04
C GLN A 46 -4.78 -0.37 2.20
N SER A 47 -3.71 0.37 1.86
CA SER A 47 -3.79 1.56 1.03
C SER A 47 -4.36 1.21 -0.34
N PRO A 48 -5.28 2.01 -0.90
CA PRO A 48 -5.70 1.84 -2.28
C PRO A 48 -4.58 2.22 -3.27
N TRP A 49 -3.54 2.92 -2.79
CA TRP A 49 -2.39 3.35 -3.58
C TRP A 49 -1.34 2.26 -3.67
N ILE A 50 -0.99 1.90 -4.90
CA ILE A 50 0.01 0.91 -5.26
C ILE A 50 1.31 1.66 -5.56
N SER A 51 2.38 1.36 -4.84
CA SER A 51 3.71 1.88 -5.17
C SER A 51 4.15 1.35 -6.53
N VAL A 52 4.73 2.23 -7.34
CA VAL A 52 5.29 1.88 -8.66
C VAL A 52 6.45 0.89 -8.55
N GLU A 53 7.12 0.83 -7.39
CA GLU A 53 8.15 -0.18 -7.09
C GLU A 53 7.56 -1.58 -6.86
N MET A 54 6.28 -1.65 -6.44
CA MET A 54 5.60 -2.93 -6.20
C MET A 54 4.87 -3.44 -7.45
N ALA A 55 4.19 -2.55 -8.18
CA ALA A 55 3.53 -2.88 -9.43
C ALA A 55 3.27 -1.61 -10.27
N ILE A 56 3.23 -1.77 -11.59
CA ILE A 56 2.90 -0.72 -12.57
C ILE A 56 1.59 -1.13 -13.26
N PRO A 57 0.74 -0.19 -13.72
CA PRO A 57 -0.42 -0.55 -14.53
C PRO A 57 0.00 -1.37 -15.76
N LYS A 58 -0.78 -2.39 -16.13
CA LYS A 58 -0.52 -3.14 -17.36
C LYS A 58 -0.79 -2.26 -18.58
N ASP A 59 -0.03 -2.44 -19.66
CA ASP A 59 -0.13 -1.65 -20.89
C ASP A 59 -1.53 -1.72 -21.55
N ASP A 60 -2.27 -2.80 -21.31
CA ASP A 60 -3.63 -3.03 -21.80
C ASP A 60 -4.72 -2.55 -20.83
N SER A 61 -4.36 -2.00 -19.66
CA SER A 61 -5.35 -1.49 -18.69
C SER A 61 -6.13 -0.32 -19.31
N PRO A 62 -7.42 -0.49 -19.61
CA PRO A 62 -8.21 0.56 -20.23
C PRO A 62 -8.59 1.57 -19.15
N GLY A 63 -7.98 2.75 -19.16
CA GLY A 63 -8.46 3.87 -18.34
C GLY A 63 -7.42 4.89 -17.91
N VAL A 64 -7.96 5.91 -17.25
CA VAL A 64 -7.23 6.88 -16.45
C VAL A 64 -7.08 6.30 -15.04
N VAL A 65 -5.90 6.44 -14.46
CA VAL A 65 -5.61 6.09 -13.07
C VAL A 65 -5.31 7.36 -12.29
N GLN A 66 -5.53 7.32 -10.98
CA GLN A 66 -5.02 8.34 -10.10
C GLN A 66 -3.55 8.06 -9.79
N VAL A 67 -2.74 9.11 -9.67
CA VAL A 67 -1.31 9.03 -9.38
C VAL A 67 -0.95 9.97 -8.23
N ILE A 68 0.08 9.61 -7.46
CA ILE A 68 0.78 10.49 -6.54
C ILE A 68 2.14 10.81 -7.14
N THR A 69 2.47 12.09 -7.23
CA THR A 69 3.75 12.55 -7.73
C THR A 69 4.84 12.58 -6.66
N VAL A 70 6.10 12.76 -7.05
CA VAL A 70 7.24 12.89 -6.12
C VAL A 70 7.12 14.08 -5.18
N ASP A 71 6.42 15.15 -5.58
CA ASP A 71 6.06 16.30 -4.74
C ASP A 71 4.79 16.08 -3.91
N GLY A 72 4.25 14.87 -3.89
CA GLY A 72 3.11 14.46 -3.06
C GLY A 72 1.74 14.92 -3.58
N LYS A 73 1.66 15.41 -4.82
CA LYS A 73 0.38 15.86 -5.41
C LYS A 73 -0.36 14.68 -6.03
N GLU A 74 -1.68 14.64 -5.80
CA GLU A 74 -2.57 13.73 -6.50
C GLU A 74 -2.94 14.29 -7.88
N GLY A 75 -3.03 13.40 -8.87
CA GLY A 75 -3.44 13.75 -10.22
C GLY A 75 -3.99 12.55 -10.97
N GLU A 76 -4.32 12.77 -12.24
CA GLU A 76 -4.84 11.74 -13.13
C GLU A 76 -3.89 11.54 -14.32
N MET A 77 -3.69 10.28 -14.70
CA MET A 77 -2.82 9.92 -15.81
C MET A 77 -3.37 8.69 -16.53
N ALA A 78 -3.19 8.63 -17.86
CA ALA A 78 -3.48 7.39 -18.59
C ALA A 78 -2.62 6.24 -18.03
N ALA A 79 -3.20 5.06 -17.79
CA ALA A 79 -2.50 3.92 -17.20
C ALA A 79 -1.16 3.62 -17.90
N ARG A 80 -1.16 3.55 -19.23
CA ARG A 80 0.03 3.38 -20.09
C ARG A 80 1.12 4.44 -19.89
N ARG A 81 0.76 5.65 -19.44
CA ARG A 81 1.71 6.75 -19.22
C ARG A 81 2.41 6.66 -17.87
N VAL A 82 1.87 5.92 -16.91
CA VAL A 82 2.52 5.73 -15.61
C VAL A 82 3.89 5.09 -15.78
N MET A 83 4.02 4.06 -16.62
CA MET A 83 5.31 3.41 -16.93
C MET A 83 6.39 4.40 -17.38
N TYR A 84 6.04 5.33 -18.27
CA TYR A 84 6.99 6.32 -18.78
C TYR A 84 7.33 7.43 -17.78
N ASN A 85 6.65 7.50 -16.63
CA ASN A 85 6.82 8.56 -15.63
C ASN A 85 7.45 8.07 -14.31
N ILE A 86 7.96 6.85 -14.27
CA ILE A 86 8.61 6.25 -13.09
C ILE A 86 10.13 6.41 -13.16
N TYR A 87 10.75 6.76 -12.03
CA TYR A 87 12.21 6.75 -11.89
C TYR A 87 12.73 5.30 -11.79
N PRO A 88 13.84 4.90 -12.44
CA PRO A 88 14.84 5.72 -13.14
C PRO A 88 14.66 5.76 -14.67
N TYR A 89 13.57 5.21 -15.22
CA TYR A 89 13.36 5.08 -16.66
C TYR A 89 13.31 6.43 -17.40
N ILE A 90 12.87 7.47 -16.69
CA ILE A 90 13.09 8.86 -17.07
C ILE A 90 13.91 9.56 -15.98
N LYS A 91 14.89 10.39 -16.38
CA LYS A 91 15.71 11.20 -15.44
C LYS A 91 14.87 12.19 -14.61
N THR A 92 13.60 12.35 -14.94
CA THR A 92 12.63 13.24 -14.29
C THR A 92 11.48 12.48 -13.64
N GLY A 93 11.63 11.19 -13.31
CA GLY A 93 10.57 10.34 -12.75
C GLY A 93 9.67 11.08 -11.77
N TYR A 94 8.40 11.23 -12.13
CA TYR A 94 7.45 12.14 -11.48
C TYR A 94 6.42 11.40 -10.63
N VAL A 95 6.18 10.10 -10.84
CA VAL A 95 5.12 9.32 -10.18
C VAL A 95 5.70 8.30 -9.21
N THR A 96 5.13 8.24 -7.99
CA THR A 96 5.55 7.31 -6.92
C THR A 96 4.50 6.24 -6.64
N HIS A 97 3.21 6.57 -6.77
CA HIS A 97 2.11 5.64 -6.53
C HIS A 97 1.00 5.84 -7.55
N TRP A 98 0.19 4.80 -7.76
CA TRP A 98 -1.00 4.86 -8.61
C TRP A 98 -2.15 4.05 -8.00
N ARG A 99 -3.39 4.33 -8.42
CA ARG A 99 -4.53 3.48 -8.11
C ARG A 99 -5.58 3.51 -9.23
N PRO A 100 -6.31 2.41 -9.47
CA PRO A 100 -7.41 2.42 -10.42
C PRO A 100 -8.51 3.36 -9.96
N ILE A 101 -9.11 4.11 -10.89
CA ILE A 101 -10.34 4.88 -10.62
C ILE A 101 -11.50 3.88 -10.57
N PRO A 102 -12.26 3.81 -9.46
CA PRO A 102 -13.44 2.96 -9.40
C PRO A 102 -14.42 3.33 -10.52
N ALA A 103 -14.99 2.35 -11.21
CA ALA A 103 -16.08 2.62 -12.12
C ALA A 103 -17.20 3.33 -11.36
N LEU A 104 -17.71 4.45 -11.91
CA LEU A 104 -18.89 5.11 -11.34
C LEU A 104 -19.99 4.06 -11.21
N PRO A 105 -20.69 3.98 -10.06
CA PRO A 105 -21.85 3.11 -9.96
C PRO A 105 -22.81 3.48 -11.09
N LYS A 106 -23.19 2.50 -11.92
CA LYS A 106 -24.23 2.70 -12.92
C LYS A 106 -25.43 3.30 -12.19
N GLY A 107 -25.87 4.48 -12.64
CA GLY A 107 -26.87 5.28 -11.95
C GLY A 107 -28.04 4.42 -11.48
N GLY A 108 -28.48 4.68 -10.25
CA GLY A 108 -29.68 4.04 -9.70
C GLY A 108 -30.83 4.21 -10.68
N GLU A 109 -31.39 3.08 -11.11
CA GLU A 109 -32.72 3.04 -11.68
C GLU A 109 -33.66 3.49 -10.57
N GLY A 110 -34.18 4.72 -10.71
CA GLY A 110 -35.24 5.27 -9.87
C GLY A 110 -36.61 4.78 -10.30
#